data_AF-A0A536RLX9-F1
#
_entry.id   AF-A0A536RLX9-F1
#
_cell.length_a   1.000
_cell.length_b   1.000
_cell.length_c   1.000
_cell.angle_alpha   90.00
_cell.angle_beta   90.00
_cell.angle_gamma   90.00
#
_symmetry.space_group_name_H-M   'P 1'
#
loop_
_entity.id
_entity.type
_entity.pdbx_description
1 polymer ?
#
loop_
_entity_poly.entity_id
_entity_poly.type
_entity_poly.pdbx_seq_one_letter_code
_entity_poly.pdbx_strand_id
1 'polypeptide(L)'
;MAIAALVGLATLQRASRALGGGFLVAFGLWWVYYVREAVERCDAFNRQPNGSCAIYGTPEQLALAGCVVLLGTFLVVIALRRETARAA
;
A
#
# COMPACT_ATOMS: atom_id res chain seq x y z
N MET A 1 16.92 10.75 -0.71
CA MET A 1 17.51 9.44 -0.30
C MET A 1 17.56 9.26 1.22
N ALA A 2 17.89 10.28 2.02
CA ALA A 2 17.90 10.18 3.48
C ALA A 2 16.54 9.77 4.10
N ILE A 3 15.42 10.26 3.57
CA ILE A 3 14.08 9.93 4.07
C ILE A 3 13.77 8.42 3.89
N ALA A 4 14.11 7.85 2.73
CA ALA A 4 13.91 6.43 2.46
C ALA A 4 14.76 5.54 3.39
N ALA A 5 16.00 5.96 3.68
CA ALA A 5 16.87 5.27 4.63
C ALA A 5 16.35 5.37 6.07
N LEU A 6 15.80 6.51 6.48
CA LEU A 6 15.19 6.71 7.78
C LEU A 6 13.90 5.89 7.94
N VAL A 7 13.08 5.78 6.89
CA VAL A 7 11.90 4.88 6.88
C VAL A 7 12.33 3.40 6.93
N GLY A 8 13.38 3.03 6.21
CA GLY A 8 13.97 1.69 6.27
C GLY A 8 14.54 1.34 7.66
N LEU A 9 15.22 2.29 8.32
CA LEU A 9 15.73 2.12 9.68
C LEU A 9 14.62 2.11 10.74
N ALA A 10 13.61 2.97 10.57
CA ALA A 10 12.44 2.99 11.42
C ALA A 10 11.73 1.64 11.39
N THR A 11 11.45 1.07 10.21
CA THR A 11 10.78 -0.24 10.07
C THR A 11 11.58 -1.43 10.64
N LEU A 12 12.90 -1.29 10.80
CA LEU A 12 13.78 -2.34 11.35
C LEU A 12 13.70 -2.48 12.88
N GLN A 13 13.33 -1.41 13.61
CA GLN A 13 13.16 -1.47 15.07
C GLN A 13 11.97 -2.37 15.45
N ARG A 14 12.13 -3.22 16.48
CA ARG A 14 11.14 -4.23 16.90
C ARG A 14 9.74 -3.66 17.17
N ALA A 15 9.65 -2.50 17.82
CA ALA A 15 8.39 -1.78 18.08
C ALA A 15 7.76 -1.21 16.81
N SER A 16 8.59 -0.96 15.80
CA SER A 16 8.22 -0.29 14.56
C SER A 16 7.80 -1.24 13.44
N ARG A 17 7.88 -2.56 13.64
CA ARG A 17 7.38 -3.54 12.65
C ARG A 17 5.85 -3.60 12.62
N ALA A 18 5.20 -3.47 13.76
CA ALA A 18 3.75 -3.36 13.83
C ALA A 18 3.26 -2.02 13.27
N LEU A 19 3.91 -0.91 13.65
CA LEU A 19 3.62 0.43 13.11
C LEU A 19 3.93 0.53 11.61
N GLY A 20 5.07 -0.01 11.17
CA GLY A 20 5.49 -0.04 9.77
C GLY A 20 4.64 -0.96 8.92
N GLY A 21 4.28 -2.14 9.43
CA GLY A 21 3.35 -3.05 8.76
C GLY A 21 1.95 -2.44 8.64
N GLY A 22 1.44 -1.83 9.71
CA GLY A 22 0.17 -1.10 9.69
C GLY A 22 0.18 0.07 8.72
N PHE A 23 1.26 0.85 8.67
CA PHE A 23 1.43 1.92 7.69
C PHE A 23 1.42 1.39 6.26
N LEU A 24 2.14 0.30 5.96
CA LEU A 24 2.17 -0.30 4.62
C LEU A 24 0.80 -0.83 4.19
N VAL A 25 0.04 -1.43 5.10
CA VAL A 25 -1.35 -1.85 4.83
C VAL A 25 -2.23 -0.64 4.53
N ALA A 26 -2.21 0.38 5.38
CA ALA A 26 -3.02 1.59 5.19
C ALA A 26 -2.65 2.32 3.89
N PHE A 27 -1.36 2.48 3.62
CA PHE A 27 -0.85 3.11 2.41
C PHE A 27 -1.19 2.30 1.15
N GLY A 28 -1.03 0.98 1.18
CA GLY A 28 -1.39 0.12 0.05
C GLY A 28 -2.90 0.13 -0.24
N LEU A 29 -3.74 0.11 0.79
CA LEU A 29 -5.19 0.24 0.64
C LEU A 29 -5.61 1.60 0.10
N TRP A 30 -5.01 2.68 0.62
CA TRP A 30 -5.20 4.02 0.06
C TRP A 30 -4.83 4.03 -1.42
N TRP A 31 -3.68 3.46 -1.79
CA TRP A 31 -3.18 3.46 -3.17
C TRP A 31 -4.17 2.77 -4.11
N VAL A 32 -4.66 1.59 -3.73
CA VAL A 32 -5.68 0.88 -4.51
C VAL A 32 -6.93 1.74 -4.71
N TYR A 33 -7.42 2.39 -3.64
CA TYR A 33 -8.57 3.28 -3.72
C TYR A 33 -8.37 4.42 -4.70
N TYR A 34 -7.22 5.09 -4.67
CA TYR A 34 -6.97 6.23 -5.55
C TYR A 34 -6.79 5.85 -7.02
N VAL A 35 -6.13 4.72 -7.30
CA VAL A 35 -6.02 4.21 -8.68
C VAL A 35 -7.41 3.89 -9.23
N ARG A 36 -8.27 3.26 -8.42
CA ARG A 36 -9.68 3.00 -8.79
C ARG A 36 -10.41 4.30 -9.09
N GLU A 37 -10.29 5.29 -8.21
CA GLU A 37 -10.96 6.58 -8.38
C GLU A 37 -10.49 7.32 -9.63
N ALA A 38 -9.18 7.25 -9.96
CA ALA A 38 -8.65 7.82 -11.19
C ALA A 38 -9.22 7.13 -12.44
N VAL A 39 -9.35 5.80 -12.42
CA VAL A 39 -9.99 5.03 -13.51
C VAL A 39 -11.46 5.40 -13.66
N GLU A 40 -12.20 5.47 -12.56
CA GLU A 40 -13.61 5.82 -12.59
C GLU A 40 -13.86 7.23 -13.14
N ARG A 41 -13.01 8.21 -12.78
CA ARG A 41 -13.08 9.56 -13.36
C ARG A 41 -12.74 9.57 -14.85
N CYS A 42 -11.76 8.77 -15.28
CA CYS A 42 -11.39 8.64 -16.68
C CYS A 42 -12.53 8.01 -17.51
N ASP A 43 -13.15 6.96 -16.98
CA ASP A 43 -14.33 6.33 -17.58
C ASP A 43 -15.53 7.29 -17.64
N ALA A 44 -15.75 8.09 -16.60
CA ALA A 44 -16.78 9.13 -16.61
C ALA A 44 -16.52 10.19 -17.69
N PHE A 45 -15.25 10.56 -17.92
CA PHE A 45 -14.87 11.48 -18.99
C PHE A 45 -15.05 10.86 -20.39
N ASN A 46 -14.72 9.59 -20.59
CA ASN A 46 -14.93 8.88 -21.86
C ASN A 46 -16.41 8.75 -22.25
N ARG A 47 -17.33 8.85 -21.29
CA ARG A 47 -18.77 8.86 -21.56
C ARG A 47 -19.29 10.20 -22.08
N GLN A 48 -18.51 11.28 -21.99
CA GLN A 48 -18.90 12.58 -22.51
C GLN A 48 -18.69 12.66 -24.03
N PRO A 49 -19.57 13.36 -24.78
CA PRO A 49 -19.36 13.57 -26.20
C PRO A 49 -18.04 14.32 -26.42
N ASN A 50 -17.16 13.74 -27.24
CA ASN A 50 -15.80 14.24 -27.54
C ASN A 50 -14.77 14.14 -26.38
N GLY A 51 -15.08 13.42 -25.30
CA GLY A 51 -14.14 13.11 -24.23
C GLY A 51 -13.30 11.86 -24.55
N SER A 52 -11.98 11.96 -24.43
CA SER A 52 -11.07 10.81 -24.57
C SER A 52 -10.03 10.84 -23.45
N CYS A 53 -10.01 9.80 -22.63
CA CYS A 53 -9.03 9.60 -21.56
C CYS A 53 -8.50 8.15 -21.62
N ALA A 54 -7.19 8.00 -21.49
CA ALA A 54 -6.51 6.71 -21.43
C ALA A 54 -5.53 6.69 -20.26
N ILE A 55 -5.72 5.76 -19.34
CA ILE A 55 -4.78 5.52 -18.24
C ILE A 55 -4.06 4.21 -18.53
N TYR A 56 -2.75 4.31 -18.74
CA TYR A 56 -1.89 3.15 -18.92
C TYR A 56 -1.30 2.73 -17.57
N GLY A 57 -1.08 1.43 -17.47
CA GLY A 57 -0.36 0.84 -16.37
C GLY A 57 -1.09 0.75 -15.03
N THR A 58 -2.41 0.75 -15.08
CA THR A 58 -3.27 0.43 -13.94
C THR A 58 -3.08 -0.99 -13.40
N PRO A 59 -2.91 -2.07 -14.21
CA PRO A 59 -2.76 -3.41 -13.65
C PRO A 59 -1.43 -3.58 -12.91
N GLU A 60 -0.30 -3.06 -13.41
CA GLU A 60 0.97 -3.12 -12.70
C GLU A 60 0.99 -2.26 -11.43
N GLN A 61 0.32 -1.10 -11.43
CA GLN A 61 0.18 -0.28 -10.22
C GLN A 61 -0.68 -0.97 -9.15
N LEU A 62 -1.77 -1.61 -9.55
CA LEU A 62 -2.61 -2.40 -8.63
C LEU A 62 -1.86 -3.63 -8.09
N ALA A 63 -1.06 -4.29 -8.92
CA ALA A 63 -0.22 -5.41 -8.50
C ALA A 63 0.83 -4.96 -7.47
N LEU A 64 1.51 -3.84 -7.73
CA LEU A 64 2.47 -3.24 -6.79
C LEU A 64 1.81 -2.84 -5.47
N ALA A 65 0.66 -2.18 -5.52
CA ALA A 65 -0.10 -1.81 -4.33
C ALA A 65 -0.53 -3.07 -3.54
N GLY A 66 -0.98 -4.12 -4.23
CA GLY A 66 -1.28 -5.42 -3.64
C GLY A 66 -0.08 -6.05 -2.93
N CYS A 67 1.10 -6.02 -3.56
CA CYS A 67 2.35 -6.48 -2.94
C CYS A 67 2.70 -5.69 -1.67
N VAL A 68 2.49 -4.37 -1.67
CA VAL A 68 2.71 -3.51 -0.50
C VAL A 68 1.77 -3.88 0.65
N VAL A 69 0.48 -4.12 0.36
CA VAL A 69 -0.49 -4.58 1.37
C VAL A 69 -0.10 -5.94 1.94
N LEU A 70 0.29 -6.91 1.08
CA LEU A 70 0.71 -8.24 1.51
C LEU A 70 1.95 -8.18 2.41
N LEU A 71 2.95 -7.38 2.03
CA LEU A 71 4.16 -7.16 2.83
C LEU A 71 3.83 -6.53 4.19
N GLY A 72 2.98 -5.51 4.21
CA GLY A 72 2.53 -4.87 5.45
C GLY A 72 1.81 -5.87 6.36
N THR A 73 0.90 -6.65 5.81
CA THR A 73 0.13 -7.67 6.55
C THR A 73 1.07 -8.75 7.11
N PHE A 74 2.04 -9.20 6.32
CA PHE A 74 3.02 -10.18 6.76
C PHE A 74 3.86 -9.67 7.93
N LEU A 75 4.30 -8.41 7.90
CA LEU A 75 5.04 -7.80 9.01
C LEU A 75 4.19 -7.68 10.29
N VAL A 76 2.91 -7.31 10.16
CA VAL A 76 1.97 -7.28 11.29
C VAL A 76 1.79 -8.67 11.89
N VAL A 77 1.57 -9.71 11.06
CA VAL A 77 1.42 -11.10 11.53
C VAL A 77 2.69 -11.57 12.25
N ILE A 78 3.88 -11.27 11.73
CA ILE A 78 5.15 -11.60 12.42
C ILE A 78 5.27 -10.88 13.75
N ALA A 79 4.90 -9.60 13.83
CA ALA A 79 4.92 -8.85 15.07
C ALA A 79 3.98 -9.49 16.11
N LEU A 80 2.73 -9.79 15.72
CA LEU A 80 1.74 -10.44 16.58
C LEU A 80 2.18 -11.83 17.06
N ARG A 81 2.75 -12.66 16.17
CA ARG A 81 3.29 -13.98 16.55
C ARG A 81 4.45 -13.89 17.54
N ARG A 82 5.24 -12.82 17.49
CA ARG A 82 6.35 -12.60 18.43
C ARG A 82 5.88 -12.09 19.78
N GLU A 83 4.86 -11.23 19.82
CA GLU A 83 4.26 -10.78 21.08
C GLU A 83 3.59 -11.95 21.81
N THR A 84 2.81 -12.77 21.09
CA THR A 84 2.18 -13.98 21.66
C THR A 84 3.19 -14.99 22.20
N ALA A 85 4.31 -15.21 21.50
CA ALA A 85 5.38 -16.09 21.97
C ALA A 85 6.18 -15.56 23.17
N ARG A 86 6.11 -14.26 23.49
CA ARG A 86 6.73 -13.67 24.69
C ARG A 86 5.80 -13.63 25.89
N ALA A 87 4.49 -13.69 25.65
CA ALA A 87 3.46 -13.68 26.69
C ALA A 87 3.15 -15.08 27.25
N ALA A 88 3.65 -16.14 26.60
CA ALA A 88 3.59 -17.53 27.03
C ALA A 88 4.88 -17.94 27.76
#